data_AF-A0A8T4EIP6-F1
#
_entry.id   AF-A0A8T4EIP6-F1
#
_cell.length_a   1.000
_cell.length_b   1.000
_cell.length_c   1.000
_cell.angle_alpha   90.00
_cell.angle_beta   90.00
_cell.angle_gamma   90.00
#
_symmetry.space_group_name_H-M   'P 1'
#
loop_
_entity.id
_entity.type
_entity.pdbx_description
1 polymer ?
#
loop_
_entity_poly.entity_id
_entity_poly.type
_entity_poly.pdbx_seq_one_letter_code
_entity_poly.pdbx_strand_id
1 'polypeptide(L)'
;MELAPMFVEQRWNILQQLSKKSLSPLQLAGMTKTTIANMSQQLRLLEAANLVKKERVPNRDKGQPRTLFSLNDDYAYIVSLMDEFAEKKLIKLSGSQKNLMKILSIEDDELREKIQDIYFSLYGYFGKIDSFAMDLSSKPSILVVCSDAETRKKIEKTDGVKIVTEQKMKEQVKNNGGRAVQLDTPRPVLKG
;
A
#
# COMPACT_ATOMS: atom_id res chain seq x y z
N MET A 1 10.61 16.86 15.05
CA MET A 1 9.22 16.72 15.56
C MET A 1 9.00 15.25 15.84
N GLU A 2 8.56 14.88 17.04
CA GLU A 2 8.20 13.49 17.32
C GLU A 2 6.95 13.12 16.51
N LEU A 3 7.04 12.07 15.69
CA LEU A 3 5.95 11.64 14.80
C LEU A 3 5.01 10.63 15.47
N ALA A 4 5.43 10.00 16.57
CA ALA A 4 4.63 9.03 17.32
C ALA A 4 3.22 9.53 17.67
N PRO A 5 3.03 10.80 18.10
CA PRO A 5 1.69 11.32 18.38
C PRO A 5 0.78 11.31 17.14
N MET A 6 1.31 11.35 15.91
CA MET A 6 0.49 11.32 14.69
C MET A 6 -0.17 9.96 14.43
N PHE A 7 0.27 8.91 15.10
CA PHE A 7 -0.21 7.53 14.91
C PHE A 7 -1.10 7.02 16.07
N VAL A 8 -1.71 7.93 16.84
CA VAL A 8 -2.77 7.58 17.80
C VAL A 8 -4.05 7.14 17.08
N GLU A 9 -4.88 6.34 17.75
CA GLU A 9 -6.06 5.66 17.17
C GLU A 9 -6.93 6.56 16.27
N GLN A 10 -7.28 7.77 16.72
CA GLN A 10 -8.12 8.66 15.92
C GLN A 10 -7.46 9.09 14.59
N ARG A 11 -6.17 9.42 14.62
CA ARG A 11 -5.42 9.83 13.43
C ARG A 11 -5.12 8.65 12.53
N TRP A 12 -4.83 7.49 13.13
CA TRP A 12 -4.69 6.23 12.43
C TRP A 12 -5.96 5.88 11.65
N ASN A 13 -7.13 6.00 12.28
CA ASN A 13 -8.42 5.77 11.62
C ASN A 13 -8.63 6.71 10.43
N ILE A 14 -8.22 7.99 10.53
CA ILE A 14 -8.25 8.94 9.41
C ILE A 14 -7.33 8.47 8.27
N LEU A 15 -6.08 8.12 8.58
CA LEU A 15 -5.10 7.65 7.61
C LEU A 15 -5.57 6.37 6.91
N GLN A 16 -6.20 5.44 7.63
CA GLN A 16 -6.80 4.23 7.07
C GLN A 16 -7.96 4.50 6.10
N GLN A 17 -8.74 5.57 6.30
CA GLN A 17 -9.77 5.94 5.32
C GLN A 17 -9.15 6.64 4.11
N LEU A 18 -8.16 7.52 4.34
CA LEU A 18 -7.46 8.25 3.28
C LEU A 18 -6.57 7.37 2.40
N SER A 19 -6.09 6.22 2.91
CA SER A 19 -5.36 5.24 2.11
C SER A 19 -6.22 4.56 1.05
N LYS A 20 -7.54 4.59 1.20
CA LYS A 20 -8.48 3.97 0.26
C LYS A 20 -8.94 4.94 -0.83
N LYS A 21 -9.15 6.21 -0.48
CA LYS A 21 -9.58 7.27 -1.42
C LYS A 21 -9.45 8.65 -0.79
N SER A 22 -9.43 9.68 -1.65
CA SER A 22 -9.51 11.07 -1.21
C SER A 22 -10.87 11.39 -0.60
N LEU A 23 -10.88 12.06 0.55
CA LEU A 23 -12.10 12.34 1.32
C LEU A 23 -12.10 13.78 1.84
N SER A 24 -13.29 14.38 1.96
CA SER A 24 -13.43 15.69 2.62
C SER A 24 -13.54 15.56 4.14
N PRO A 25 -13.35 16.65 4.90
CA PRO A 25 -13.60 16.67 6.35
C PRO A 25 -14.99 16.17 6.75
N LEU A 26 -16.04 16.55 6.01
CA LEU A 26 -17.43 16.13 6.30
C LEU A 26 -17.60 14.60 6.21
N GLN A 27 -17.09 13.98 5.15
CA GLN A 27 -17.12 12.52 4.98
C GLN A 27 -16.35 11.80 6.07
N LEU A 28 -15.12 12.25 6.36
CA LEU A 28 -14.30 11.65 7.41
C LEU A 28 -14.97 11.77 8.78
N ALA A 29 -15.57 12.92 9.10
CA ALA A 29 -16.32 13.13 10.33
C ALA A 29 -17.49 12.15 10.45
N GLY A 30 -18.25 11.94 9.38
CA GLY A 30 -19.33 10.95 9.33
C GLY A 30 -18.84 9.51 9.52
N MET A 31 -17.75 9.12 8.84
CA MET A 31 -17.18 7.76 8.93
C MET A 31 -16.56 7.45 10.29
N THR A 32 -15.96 8.45 10.94
CA THR A 32 -15.28 8.31 12.24
C THR A 32 -16.14 8.71 13.43
N LYS A 33 -17.41 9.06 13.19
CA LYS A 33 -18.38 9.49 14.22
C LYS A 33 -17.85 10.63 15.11
N THR A 34 -17.27 11.66 14.49
CA THR A 34 -16.75 12.85 15.20
C THR A 34 -17.26 14.15 14.57
N THR A 35 -16.96 15.30 15.17
CA THR A 35 -17.38 16.61 14.65
C THR A 35 -16.48 17.07 13.51
N ILE A 36 -17.02 17.88 12.60
CA ILE A 36 -16.25 18.48 11.49
C ILE A 36 -15.12 19.38 12.03
N ALA A 37 -15.37 20.09 13.12
CA ALA A 37 -14.38 20.95 13.76
C ALA A 37 -13.16 20.15 14.27
N ASN A 38 -13.40 19.05 14.99
CA ASN A 38 -12.35 18.16 15.44
C ASN A 38 -11.62 17.52 14.25
N MET A 39 -12.35 17.03 13.25
CA MET A 39 -11.75 16.47 12.03
C MET A 39 -10.84 17.48 11.31
N SER A 40 -11.27 18.74 11.23
CA SER A 40 -10.47 19.82 10.63
C SER A 40 -9.22 20.14 11.45
N GLN A 41 -9.26 20.02 12.77
CA GLN A 41 -8.07 20.13 13.62
C GLN A 41 -7.11 18.96 13.38
N GLN A 42 -7.60 17.71 13.35
CA GLN A 42 -6.75 16.54 13.12
C GLN A 42 -6.09 16.57 11.72
N LEU A 43 -6.83 16.96 10.69
CA LEU A 43 -6.29 17.07 9.33
C LEU A 43 -5.21 18.16 9.22
N ARG A 44 -5.35 19.28 9.93
CA ARG A 44 -4.29 20.32 9.99
C ARG A 44 -3.01 19.79 10.64
N LEU A 45 -3.12 18.98 11.68
CA LEU A 45 -1.97 18.36 12.33
C LEU A 45 -1.28 17.35 11.40
N LEU A 46 -2.06 16.50 10.73
CA LEU A 46 -1.53 15.54 9.75
C LEU A 46 -0.90 16.23 8.53
N GLU A 47 -1.47 17.35 8.09
CA GLU A 47 -0.91 18.17 7.00
C GLU A 47 0.41 18.81 7.44
N ALA A 48 0.48 19.38 8.65
CA ALA A 48 1.71 19.93 9.21
C ALA A 48 2.81 18.86 9.38
N ALA A 49 2.42 17.60 9.62
CA ALA A 49 3.33 16.45 9.65
C ALA A 49 3.67 15.89 8.25
N ASN A 50 3.17 16.50 7.17
CA ASN A 50 3.38 16.08 5.78
C ASN A 50 2.89 14.66 5.45
N LEU A 51 1.94 14.13 6.23
CA LEU A 51 1.34 12.80 6.03
C LEU A 51 0.15 12.84 5.08
N VAL A 52 -0.54 13.98 5.00
CA VAL A 52 -1.68 14.21 4.12
C VAL A 52 -1.49 15.49 3.33
N LYS A 53 -2.09 15.55 2.14
CA LYS A 53 -2.16 16.74 1.30
C LYS A 53 -3.60 17.14 1.08
N LYS A 54 -3.84 18.44 0.87
CA LYS A 54 -5.15 19.00 0.55
C LYS A 54 -5.22 19.45 -0.91
N GLU A 55 -6.36 19.21 -1.53
CA GLU A 55 -6.66 19.63 -2.89
C GLU A 55 -8.01 20.34 -2.91
N ARG A 56 -8.09 21.51 -3.56
CA ARG A 56 -9.36 22.21 -3.79
C ARG A 56 -9.92 21.75 -5.12
N VAL A 57 -11.07 21.09 -5.07
CA VAL A 57 -11.76 20.62 -6.27
C VAL A 57 -12.90 21.61 -6.59
N PRO A 58 -12.95 22.16 -7.82
CA PRO A 58 -14.06 23.00 -8.23
C PRO A 58 -15.34 22.18 -8.24
N ASN A 59 -16.43 22.75 -7.74
CA ASN A 59 -17.71 22.05 -7.73
C ASN A 59 -18.32 22.16 -9.13
N ARG A 60 -18.64 21.02 -9.77
CA ARG A 60 -19.11 20.97 -11.16
C ARG A 60 -20.52 21.56 -11.31
N ASP A 61 -21.33 21.46 -10.27
CA ASP A 61 -22.72 21.91 -10.23
C ASP A 61 -22.90 22.93 -9.10
N LYS A 62 -22.76 24.23 -9.44
CA LYS A 62 -23.08 25.42 -8.62
C LYS A 62 -22.96 25.20 -7.09
N GLY A 63 -21.73 25.24 -6.58
CA GLY A 63 -21.47 25.21 -5.14
C GLY A 63 -20.09 25.74 -4.79
N GLN A 64 -19.87 26.04 -3.51
CA GLN A 64 -18.54 26.41 -3.01
C GLN A 64 -17.53 25.29 -3.32
N PRO A 65 -16.29 25.63 -3.71
CA PRO A 65 -15.21 24.67 -3.89
C PRO A 65 -15.07 23.76 -2.67
N ARG A 66 -14.81 22.48 -2.90
CA ARG A 66 -14.67 21.50 -1.82
C ARG A 66 -13.22 21.10 -1.66
N THR A 67 -12.77 21.01 -0.41
CA THR A 67 -11.45 20.48 -0.09
C THR A 67 -11.51 18.96 0.07
N LEU A 68 -10.66 18.25 -0.66
CA LEU A 68 -10.38 16.84 -0.47
C LEU A 68 -9.00 16.68 0.15
N PHE A 69 -8.86 15.67 1.00
CA PHE A 69 -7.60 15.25 1.58
C PHE A 69 -7.24 13.87 1.05
N SER A 70 -5.96 13.60 0.89
CA SER A 70 -5.39 12.30 0.51
C SER A 70 -4.05 12.11 1.21
N LEU A 71 -3.53 10.87 1.25
CA LEU A 71 -2.16 10.64 1.68
C LEU A 71 -1.19 11.44 0.79
N ASN A 72 -0.17 12.00 1.42
CA ASN A 72 0.84 12.77 0.69
C ASN A 72 1.72 11.85 -0.17
N ASP A 73 2.18 10.75 0.44
CA ASP A 73 3.07 9.76 -0.13
C ASP A 73 2.87 8.38 0.53
N ASP A 74 3.58 7.36 0.05
CA ASP A 74 3.64 6.05 0.70
C ASP A 74 4.68 6.08 1.83
N TYR A 75 4.22 5.89 3.07
CA TYR A 75 5.08 5.89 4.26
C TYR A 75 4.93 4.60 5.07
N ALA A 76 6.00 4.16 5.71
CA ALA A 76 5.95 3.21 6.82
C ALA A 76 6.43 3.90 8.10
N TYR A 77 5.61 3.80 9.15
CA TYR A 77 6.04 4.10 10.52
C TYR A 77 6.39 2.78 11.20
N ILE A 78 7.69 2.53 11.35
CA ILE A 78 8.24 1.28 11.87
C ILE A 78 8.64 1.52 13.32
N VAL A 79 8.12 0.67 14.21
CA VAL A 79 8.55 0.56 15.61
C VAL A 79 9.15 -0.81 15.77
N SER A 80 10.46 -0.86 15.99
CA SER A 80 11.21 -2.10 16.16
C SER A 80 11.63 -2.23 17.61
N LEU A 81 11.45 -3.42 18.16
CA LEU A 81 11.89 -3.78 19.50
C LEU A 81 12.41 -5.22 19.46
N MET A 82 13.72 -5.36 19.61
CA MET A 82 14.48 -6.61 19.59
C MET A 82 15.59 -6.52 20.63
N ASP A 83 16.24 -7.63 20.95
CA ASP A 83 17.45 -7.59 21.77
C ASP A 83 18.51 -6.72 21.09
N GLU A 84 19.14 -5.83 21.86
CA GLU A 84 20.12 -4.84 21.38
C GLU A 84 19.64 -3.84 20.28
N PHE A 85 18.36 -3.85 19.90
CA PHE A 85 17.84 -2.97 18.85
C PHE A 85 16.43 -2.44 19.16
N ALA A 86 16.34 -1.13 19.39
CA ALA A 86 15.07 -0.44 19.58
C ALA A 86 15.05 0.88 18.78
N GLU A 87 14.25 0.94 17.72
CA GLU A 87 14.19 2.11 16.84
C GLU A 87 12.74 2.46 16.47
N LYS A 88 12.47 3.76 16.31
CA LYS A 88 11.22 4.28 15.76
C LYS A 88 11.54 5.19 14.58
N LYS A 89 11.01 4.87 13.41
CA LYS A 89 11.34 5.61 12.18
C LYS A 89 10.14 5.75 11.27
N LEU A 90 9.97 6.94 10.73
CA LEU A 90 9.11 7.16 9.57
C LEU A 90 9.99 7.14 8.32
N ILE A 91 9.73 6.20 7.43
CA ILE A 91 10.43 6.11 6.14
C ILE A 91 9.42 6.31 5.01
N LYS A 92 9.84 7.05 3.97
CA LYS A 92 9.14 7.07 2.69
C LYS A 92 9.47 5.79 1.94
N LEU A 93 8.46 5.13 1.40
CA LEU A 93 8.60 3.85 0.72
C LEU A 93 8.73 4.04 -0.79
N SER A 94 9.64 3.28 -1.39
CA SER A 94 9.61 2.98 -2.82
C SER A 94 8.60 1.85 -3.13
N GLY A 95 8.29 1.64 -4.41
CA GLY A 95 7.36 0.56 -4.82
C GLY A 95 7.79 -0.84 -4.35
N SER A 96 9.09 -1.16 -4.40
CA SER A 96 9.61 -2.44 -3.89
C SER A 96 9.50 -2.55 -2.37
N GLN A 97 9.87 -1.50 -1.64
CA GLN A 97 9.74 -1.47 -0.18
C GLN A 97 8.28 -1.59 0.27
N LYS A 98 7.34 -0.97 -0.46
CA LYS A 98 5.91 -1.11 -0.20
C LYS A 98 5.43 -2.56 -0.32
N ASN A 99 5.91 -3.29 -1.33
CA ASN A 99 5.59 -4.71 -1.46
C ASN A 99 6.20 -5.53 -0.33
N LEU A 100 7.46 -5.27 0.03
CA LEU A 100 8.09 -5.93 1.16
C LEU A 100 7.30 -5.68 2.46
N MET A 101 6.84 -4.44 2.70
CA MET A 101 6.01 -4.14 3.88
C MET A 101 4.68 -4.91 3.86
N LYS A 102 4.05 -5.08 2.69
CA LYS A 102 2.83 -5.90 2.55
C LYS A 102 3.11 -7.38 2.87
N ILE A 103 4.24 -7.91 2.41
CA ILE A 103 4.69 -9.29 2.71
C ILE A 103 4.97 -9.43 4.21
N LEU A 104 5.70 -8.49 4.81
CA LEU A 104 6.03 -8.49 6.24
C LEU A 104 4.79 -8.38 7.15
N SER A 105 3.68 -7.86 6.62
CA SER A 105 2.41 -7.75 7.35
C SER A 105 1.59 -9.05 7.35
N ILE A 106 2.07 -10.12 6.72
CA ILE A 106 1.44 -11.45 6.76
C ILE A 106 1.68 -12.07 8.14
N GLU A 107 0.60 -12.43 8.83
CA GLU A 107 0.65 -12.98 10.20
C GLU A 107 1.20 -14.41 10.26
N ASP A 108 0.92 -15.23 9.25
CA ASP A 108 1.42 -16.61 9.17
C ASP A 108 2.89 -16.62 8.70
N ASP A 109 3.78 -17.08 9.57
CA ASP A 109 5.23 -17.04 9.35
C ASP A 109 5.67 -17.93 8.17
N GLU A 110 5.13 -19.14 8.06
CA GLU A 110 5.48 -20.08 6.98
C GLU A 110 5.00 -19.55 5.62
N LEU A 111 3.80 -18.98 5.61
CA LEU A 111 3.23 -18.32 4.44
C LEU A 111 4.07 -17.10 4.03
N ARG A 112 4.47 -16.28 5.01
CA ARG A 112 5.28 -15.09 4.79
C ARG A 112 6.64 -15.44 4.19
N GLU A 113 7.34 -16.42 4.75
CA GLU A 113 8.63 -16.90 4.24
C GLU A 113 8.52 -17.40 2.79
N LYS A 114 7.52 -18.25 2.50
CA LYS A 114 7.30 -18.74 1.13
C LYS A 114 7.06 -17.61 0.12
N ILE A 115 6.18 -16.66 0.46
CA ILE A 115 5.89 -15.53 -0.42
C ILE A 115 7.12 -14.62 -0.58
N GLN A 116 7.89 -14.44 0.48
CA GLN A 116 9.12 -13.65 0.44
C GLN A 116 10.16 -14.27 -0.49
N ASP A 117 10.36 -15.59 -0.44
CA ASP A 117 11.28 -16.31 -1.32
C ASP A 117 10.86 -16.20 -2.79
N ILE A 118 9.56 -16.40 -3.08
CA ILE A 118 9.02 -16.22 -4.43
C ILE A 118 9.24 -14.77 -4.89
N TYR A 119 8.94 -13.78 -4.03
CA TYR A 119 9.14 -12.36 -4.36
C TYR A 119 10.60 -12.03 -4.71
N PHE A 120 11.57 -12.52 -3.93
CA PHE A 120 12.98 -12.29 -4.20
C PHE A 120 13.49 -13.02 -5.45
N SER A 121 12.96 -14.21 -5.75
CA SER A 121 13.29 -14.91 -7.00
C SER A 121 12.86 -14.13 -8.25
N LEU A 122 11.85 -13.27 -8.12
CA LEU A 122 11.35 -12.41 -9.20
C LEU A 122 12.11 -11.09 -9.33
N TYR A 123 12.99 -10.75 -8.37
CA TYR A 123 13.62 -9.43 -8.27
C TYR A 123 14.37 -9.02 -9.55
N GLY A 124 15.09 -9.95 -10.16
CA GLY A 124 15.82 -9.73 -11.41
C GLY A 124 14.94 -9.42 -12.63
N TYR A 125 13.62 -9.65 -12.54
CA TYR A 125 12.67 -9.49 -13.63
C TYR A 125 11.71 -8.31 -13.45
N PHE A 126 11.75 -7.61 -12.32
CA PHE A 126 10.77 -6.56 -12.01
C PHE A 126 10.65 -5.46 -13.07
N GLY A 127 11.75 -5.11 -13.75
CA GLY A 127 11.73 -4.13 -14.84
C GLY A 127 10.94 -4.56 -16.09
N LYS A 128 10.52 -5.82 -16.16
CA LYS A 128 9.79 -6.43 -17.29
C LYS A 128 8.43 -7.02 -16.89
N ILE A 129 8.05 -6.92 -15.61
CA ILE A 129 6.76 -7.39 -15.12
C ILE A 129 5.78 -6.22 -15.16
N ASP A 130 4.65 -6.42 -15.83
CA ASP A 130 3.62 -5.39 -16.01
C ASP A 130 2.78 -5.19 -14.74
N SER A 131 2.53 -6.30 -14.02
CA SER A 131 1.86 -6.29 -12.72
C SER A 131 1.99 -7.64 -12.03
N PHE A 132 1.83 -7.64 -10.71
CA PHE A 132 1.71 -8.87 -9.94
C PHE A 132 0.89 -8.67 -8.67
N ALA A 133 0.40 -9.79 -8.13
CA ALA A 133 -0.40 -9.83 -6.91
C ALA A 133 -0.06 -11.08 -6.11
N MET A 134 -0.23 -11.04 -4.79
CA MET A 134 -0.09 -12.21 -3.93
C MET A 134 -1.43 -12.92 -3.82
N ASP A 135 -1.45 -14.23 -3.94
CA ASP A 135 -2.58 -15.10 -3.63
C ASP A 135 -2.26 -15.84 -2.32
N LEU A 136 -2.86 -15.38 -1.22
CA LEU A 136 -2.68 -15.93 0.13
C LEU A 136 -3.71 -17.05 0.43
N SER A 137 -4.10 -17.82 -0.59
CA SER A 137 -4.91 -19.03 -0.40
C SER A 137 -4.09 -20.18 0.20
N SER A 138 -4.69 -21.37 0.38
CA SER A 138 -4.03 -22.54 0.95
C SER A 138 -2.78 -23.01 0.18
N LYS A 139 -2.63 -22.59 -1.08
CA LYS A 139 -1.41 -22.75 -1.87
C LYS A 139 -0.89 -21.37 -2.27
N PRO A 140 -0.02 -20.76 -1.43
CA PRO A 140 0.50 -19.43 -1.71
C PRO A 140 1.13 -19.33 -3.08
N SER A 141 0.87 -18.22 -3.76
CA SER A 141 1.52 -17.95 -5.03
C SER A 141 1.58 -16.46 -5.33
N ILE A 142 2.46 -16.08 -6.25
CA ILE A 142 2.46 -14.76 -6.86
C ILE A 142 1.86 -14.88 -8.27
N LEU A 143 0.79 -14.14 -8.50
CA LEU A 143 0.16 -13.96 -9.80
C LEU A 143 0.98 -12.91 -10.57
N VAL A 144 1.44 -13.22 -11.76
CA VAL A 144 2.29 -12.32 -12.57
C VAL A 144 1.66 -12.09 -13.94
N VAL A 145 1.61 -10.82 -14.35
CA VAL A 145 1.32 -10.40 -15.73
C VAL A 145 2.63 -9.89 -16.33
N CYS A 146 3.06 -10.51 -17.43
CA CYS A 146 4.30 -10.15 -18.12
C CYS A 146 4.12 -10.31 -19.62
N SER A 147 4.28 -9.21 -20.35
CA SER A 147 4.17 -9.14 -21.81
C SER A 147 5.45 -9.58 -22.52
N ASP A 148 6.61 -9.51 -21.85
CA ASP A 148 7.89 -9.96 -22.40
C ASP A 148 7.96 -11.50 -22.45
N ALA A 149 7.91 -12.06 -23.65
CA ALA A 149 7.81 -13.51 -23.85
C ALA A 149 9.02 -14.29 -23.30
N GLU A 150 10.23 -13.73 -23.39
CA GLU A 150 11.44 -14.37 -22.87
C GLU A 150 11.42 -14.42 -21.34
N THR A 151 11.11 -13.30 -20.69
CA THR A 151 11.00 -13.21 -19.24
C THR A 151 9.86 -14.05 -18.70
N ARG A 152 8.71 -14.06 -19.38
CA ARG A 152 7.59 -14.92 -19.04
C ARG A 152 8.01 -16.39 -18.98
N LYS A 153 8.73 -16.89 -19.98
CA LYS A 153 9.24 -18.28 -20.00
C LYS A 153 10.22 -18.60 -18.88
N LYS A 154 10.98 -17.60 -18.41
CA LYS A 154 11.91 -17.74 -17.28
C LYS A 154 11.15 -17.80 -15.96
N ILE A 155 10.21 -16.86 -15.77
CA ILE A 155 9.40 -16.75 -14.56
C ILE A 155 8.45 -17.95 -14.37
N GLU A 156 7.89 -18.49 -15.46
CA GLU A 156 6.97 -19.64 -15.41
C GLU A 156 7.62 -20.92 -14.86
N LYS A 157 8.95 -20.97 -14.80
CA LYS A 157 9.71 -22.07 -14.18
C LYS A 157 9.92 -21.91 -12.68
N THR A 158 9.60 -20.73 -12.12
CA THR A 158 9.74 -20.44 -10.71
C THR A 158 8.56 -21.05 -9.95
N ASP A 159 8.85 -21.87 -8.93
CA ASP A 159 7.82 -22.45 -8.09
C ASP A 159 7.01 -21.36 -7.36
N GLY A 160 5.70 -21.60 -7.19
CA GLY A 160 4.79 -20.63 -6.60
C GLY A 160 4.46 -19.40 -7.47
N VAL A 161 4.88 -19.36 -8.74
CA VAL A 161 4.47 -18.28 -9.67
C VAL A 161 3.38 -18.76 -10.63
N LYS A 162 2.33 -17.96 -10.79
CA LYS A 162 1.23 -18.21 -11.74
C LYS A 162 1.17 -17.08 -12.76
N ILE A 163 1.45 -17.37 -14.03
CA ILE A 163 1.26 -16.38 -15.10
C ILE A 163 -0.23 -16.24 -15.41
N VAL A 164 -0.76 -15.01 -15.34
CA VAL A 164 -2.17 -14.71 -15.57
C VAL A 164 -2.35 -13.54 -16.51
N THR A 165 -3.56 -13.37 -17.05
CA THR A 165 -3.95 -12.16 -17.74
C THR A 165 -4.37 -11.08 -16.74
N GLU A 166 -4.33 -9.81 -17.15
CA GLU A 166 -4.74 -8.70 -16.30
C GLU A 166 -6.20 -8.83 -15.82
N GLN A 167 -7.09 -9.32 -16.68
CA GLN A 167 -8.49 -9.58 -16.33
C GLN A 167 -8.62 -10.64 -15.23
N LYS A 168 -7.94 -11.79 -15.38
CA LYS A 168 -7.95 -12.86 -14.38
C LYS A 168 -7.36 -12.42 -13.04
N MET A 169 -6.29 -11.61 -13.08
CA MET A 169 -5.72 -11.03 -11.87
C MET A 169 -6.72 -10.12 -11.15
N LYS A 170 -7.41 -9.23 -11.88
CA LYS A 170 -8.45 -8.35 -11.30
C LYS A 170 -9.60 -9.15 -10.69
N GLU A 171 -10.02 -10.22 -11.35
CA GLU A 171 -11.05 -11.12 -10.82
C GLU A 171 -10.61 -11.82 -9.53
N GLN A 172 -9.39 -12.35 -9.49
CA GLN A 172 -8.86 -13.01 -8.29
C GLN A 172 -8.69 -12.04 -7.12
N VAL A 173 -8.20 -10.82 -7.37
CA VAL A 173 -8.10 -9.76 -6.35
C VAL A 173 -9.48 -9.39 -5.79
N LYS A 174 -10.50 -9.32 -6.65
CA LYS A 174 -11.87 -8.98 -6.24
C LYS A 174 -12.56 -10.12 -5.49
N ASN A 175 -12.40 -11.36 -5.94
CA ASN A 175 -13.14 -12.52 -5.42
C ASN A 175 -12.57 -13.04 -4.10
N ASN A 176 -11.28 -12.83 -3.82
CA ASN A 176 -10.63 -13.35 -2.62
C ASN A 176 -10.90 -12.55 -1.34
N GLY A 177 -11.85 -11.60 -1.34
CA GLY A 177 -12.31 -10.92 -0.12
C GLY A 177 -11.22 -10.23 0.70
N GLY A 178 -10.10 -9.85 0.07
CA GLY A 178 -8.92 -9.27 0.73
C GLY A 178 -7.72 -10.21 0.91
N ARG A 179 -7.83 -11.51 0.60
CA ARG A 179 -6.69 -12.46 0.63
C ARG A 179 -5.76 -12.35 -0.57
N ALA A 180 -6.21 -11.72 -1.65
CA ALA A 180 -5.33 -11.37 -2.75
C ALA A 180 -4.94 -9.90 -2.67
N VAL A 181 -3.64 -9.63 -2.58
CA VAL A 181 -3.09 -8.29 -2.38
C VAL A 181 -2.36 -7.87 -3.64
N GLN A 182 -2.87 -6.84 -4.31
CA GLN A 182 -2.18 -6.25 -5.46
C GLN A 182 -0.86 -5.59 -5.01
N LEU A 183 0.22 -5.96 -5.68
CA LEU A 183 1.54 -5.41 -5.45
C LEU A 183 1.81 -4.32 -6.50
N ASP A 184 2.56 -3.31 -6.08
CA ASP A 184 2.96 -2.22 -6.97
C ASP A 184 4.10 -2.72 -7.86
N THR A 185 4.11 -2.41 -9.14
CA THR A 185 5.27 -2.77 -9.98
C THR A 185 6.49 -1.98 -9.54
N PRO A 186 7.58 -2.64 -9.11
CA PRO A 186 8.82 -1.95 -8.83
C PRO A 186 9.33 -1.38 -10.15
N ARG A 187 9.33 -0.06 -10.27
CA ARG A 187 10.08 0.57 -11.35
C ARG A 187 11.55 0.20 -11.14
N PRO A 188 12.29 -0.19 -12.19
CA PRO A 188 13.71 -0.43 -12.06
C PRO A 188 14.35 0.82 -11.46
N VAL A 189 15.07 0.65 -10.35
CA VAL A 189 15.92 1.72 -9.84
C VAL A 189 16.96 1.94 -10.93
N LEU A 190 16.82 3.03 -11.68
CA LEU A 190 17.86 3.45 -12.61
C LEU A 190 19.14 3.54 -11.78
N LYS A 191 20.12 2.68 -12.09
CA LYS A 191 21.45 2.78 -11.50
C LYS A 191 21.97 4.18 -11.85
N GLY A 192 22.01 5.06 -10.87
CA GLY A 192 22.71 6.35 -10.95
C GLY A 192 24.22 6.15 -10.93
#